data_AF-A0A238LL16-F1
#
_entry.id   AF-A0A238LL16-F1
#
_cell.length_a   1.000
_cell.length_b   1.000
_cell.length_c   1.000
_cell.angle_alpha   90.00
_cell.angle_beta   90.00
_cell.angle_gamma   90.00
#
_symmetry.space_group_name_H-M   'P 1'
#
loop_
_entity.id
_entity.type
_entity.pdbx_description
1 polymer ?
#
loop_
_entity_poly.entity_id
_entity_poly.type
_entity_poly.pdbx_seq_one_letter_code
_entity_poly.pdbx_strand_id
1 'polypeptide(L)'
;MPDEDSSTTSYYERRLQQEIEAIELKLKELTAERDALRRQLIKARWENHHLRDVSRKNSASRVLVEQRVLAALEQTTKPMTSRQLFSVARLANFELKENTFRTHLHRMKSKGLIENVSRGRWRGIAPAD
;
A
#
# COMPACT_ATOMS: atom_id res chain seq x y z
N MET A 1 -52.82 -22.18 -21.14
CA MET A 1 -51.44 -22.71 -21.14
C MET A 1 -50.55 -21.70 -20.43
N PRO A 2 -50.12 -21.95 -19.18
CA PRO A 2 -49.32 -21.00 -18.41
C PRO A 2 -48.02 -21.60 -17.83
N ASP A 3 -47.33 -22.50 -18.54
CA ASP A 3 -46.16 -23.22 -17.98
C ASP A 3 -44.81 -22.93 -18.69
N GLU A 4 -44.79 -22.16 -19.79
CA GLU A 4 -43.54 -21.95 -20.55
C GLU A 4 -42.61 -20.87 -19.96
N ASP A 5 -43.16 -19.78 -19.40
CA ASP A 5 -42.39 -18.62 -18.90
C ASP A 5 -41.59 -18.91 -17.61
N SER A 6 -42.06 -19.83 -16.77
CA SER A 6 -41.37 -20.24 -15.55
C SER A 6 -40.10 -21.06 -15.85
N SER A 7 -40.15 -21.87 -16.92
CA SER A 7 -39.04 -22.75 -17.32
C SER A 7 -37.86 -21.97 -17.91
N THR A 8 -38.13 -20.92 -18.69
CA THR A 8 -37.12 -20.05 -19.30
C THR A 8 -36.44 -19.17 -18.27
N THR A 9 -37.19 -18.59 -17.33
CA THR A 9 -36.63 -17.83 -16.20
C THR A 9 -35.67 -18.69 -15.37
N SER A 10 -36.05 -19.93 -15.06
CA SER A 10 -35.20 -20.88 -14.33
C SER A 10 -33.93 -21.28 -15.09
N TYR A 11 -33.96 -21.30 -16.43
CA TYR A 11 -32.80 -21.60 -17.26
C TYR A 11 -31.80 -20.43 -17.29
N TYR A 12 -32.29 -19.20 -17.46
CA TYR A 12 -31.44 -18.00 -17.42
C TYR A 12 -30.78 -17.82 -16.05
N GLU A 13 -31.53 -18.02 -14.97
CA GLU A 13 -31.01 -17.96 -13.61
C GLU A 13 -29.92 -19.00 -13.37
N ARG A 14 -30.14 -20.26 -13.80
CA ARG A 14 -29.12 -21.32 -13.71
C ARG A 14 -27.87 -21.02 -14.51
N ARG A 15 -28.01 -20.45 -15.71
CA ARG A 15 -26.87 -20.06 -16.54
C ARG A 15 -26.06 -18.95 -15.87
N LEU A 16 -26.71 -17.92 -15.33
CA LEU A 16 -26.03 -16.84 -14.62
C LEU A 16 -25.32 -17.36 -13.37
N GLN A 17 -25.94 -18.28 -12.62
CA GLN A 17 -25.32 -18.93 -11.48
C GLN A 17 -24.02 -19.65 -11.88
N GLN A 18 -24.03 -20.41 -12.98
CA GLN A 18 -22.85 -21.10 -13.50
C GLN A 18 -21.76 -20.13 -13.98
N GLU A 19 -22.14 -19.03 -14.64
CA GLU A 19 -21.19 -18.00 -15.07
C GLU A 19 -20.54 -17.31 -13.86
N ILE A 20 -21.30 -17.04 -12.79
CA ILE A 20 -20.77 -16.51 -11.53
C ILE A 20 -19.79 -17.48 -10.89
N GLU A 21 -20.14 -18.76 -10.74
CA GLU A 21 -19.26 -19.77 -10.17
C GLU A 21 -17.95 -19.92 -10.96
N ALA A 22 -18.02 -19.85 -12.29
CA ALA A 22 -16.83 -19.88 -13.15
C ALA A 22 -15.92 -18.66 -12.93
N ILE A 23 -16.52 -17.46 -12.76
CA ILE A 23 -15.77 -16.23 -12.44
C ILE A 23 -15.13 -16.32 -11.05
N GLU A 24 -15.84 -16.85 -10.05
CA GLU A 24 -15.32 -17.02 -8.69
C GLU A 24 -14.14 -18.00 -8.66
N LEU A 25 -14.22 -19.10 -9.41
CA LEU A 25 -13.12 -20.04 -9.56
C LEU A 25 -11.90 -19.36 -10.16
N LYS A 26 -12.09 -18.59 -11.23
CA LYS A 26 -11.02 -17.83 -11.88
C LYS A 26 -10.40 -16.78 -10.95
N LEU A 27 -11.22 -16.09 -10.14
CA LEU A 27 -10.73 -15.15 -9.13
C LEU A 27 -9.87 -15.85 -8.07
N LYS A 28 -10.26 -17.06 -7.65
CA LYS A 28 -9.49 -17.85 -6.69
C LYS A 28 -8.14 -18.27 -7.26
N GLU A 29 -8.10 -18.72 -8.51
CA GLU A 29 -6.86 -19.07 -9.22
C GLU A 29 -5.94 -17.87 -9.36
N LEU A 30 -6.45 -16.74 -9.86
CA LEU A 30 -5.69 -15.50 -10.01
C LEU A 30 -5.19 -14.97 -8.65
N THR A 31 -5.97 -15.15 -7.59
CA THR A 31 -5.57 -14.77 -6.23
C THR A 31 -4.41 -15.65 -5.74
N ALA A 32 -4.50 -16.96 -5.95
CA ALA A 32 -3.44 -17.90 -5.60
C ALA A 32 -2.15 -17.62 -6.38
N GLU A 33 -2.27 -17.32 -7.68
CA GLU A 33 -1.15 -16.94 -8.54
C GLU A 33 -0.51 -15.62 -8.07
N ARG A 34 -1.32 -14.59 -7.82
CA ARG A 34 -0.84 -13.32 -7.25
C ARG A 34 -0.07 -13.54 -5.94
N ASP A 35 -0.57 -14.39 -5.05
CA ASP A 35 0.08 -14.64 -3.77
C ASP A 35 1.34 -15.51 -3.92
N ALA A 36 1.39 -16.42 -4.89
CA ALA A 36 2.60 -17.13 -5.27
C ALA A 36 3.66 -16.18 -5.83
N LEU A 37 3.29 -15.28 -6.74
CA LEU A 37 4.17 -14.23 -7.27
C LEU A 37 4.66 -13.29 -6.17
N ARG A 38 3.80 -12.93 -5.20
CA ARG A 38 4.22 -12.15 -4.02
C ARG A 38 5.27 -12.89 -3.19
N ARG A 39 5.09 -14.19 -2.94
CA ARG A 39 6.09 -15.01 -2.22
C ARG A 39 7.41 -15.10 -2.99
N GLN A 40 7.35 -15.32 -4.30
CA GLN A 40 8.55 -15.33 -5.16
C GLN A 40 9.24 -13.98 -5.20
N LEU A 41 8.48 -12.88 -5.27
CA LEU A 41 9.01 -11.52 -5.22
C LEU A 41 9.69 -11.22 -3.89
N ILE A 42 9.11 -11.67 -2.78
CA ILE A 42 9.73 -11.59 -1.45
C ILE A 42 11.04 -12.39 -1.48
N LYS A 43 11.02 -13.67 -1.88
CA LYS A 43 12.23 -14.52 -1.95
C LYS A 43 13.34 -13.92 -2.83
N ALA A 44 13.01 -13.45 -4.03
CA ALA A 44 13.93 -12.78 -4.94
C ALA A 44 14.48 -11.48 -4.35
N ARG A 45 13.67 -10.74 -3.56
CA ARG A 45 14.16 -9.59 -2.80
C ARG A 45 15.16 -10.02 -1.73
N TRP A 46 14.91 -11.10 -0.98
CA TRP A 46 15.85 -11.61 0.04
C TRP A 46 17.18 -12.08 -0.56
N GLU A 47 17.14 -12.81 -1.68
CA GLU A 47 18.34 -13.31 -2.36
C GLU A 47 19.17 -12.17 -2.99
N ASN A 48 18.51 -11.15 -3.55
CA ASN A 48 19.19 -9.95 -4.07
C ASN A 48 19.69 -8.99 -2.98
N HIS A 49 19.11 -9.04 -1.78
CA HIS A 49 19.46 -8.17 -0.67
C HIS A 49 20.82 -8.55 -0.06
N HIS A 50 21.11 -9.85 0.09
CA HIS A 50 22.39 -10.36 0.60
C HIS A 50 23.62 -9.91 -0.21
N LEU A 51 23.45 -9.59 -1.50
CA LEU A 51 24.55 -9.22 -2.41
C LEU A 51 24.74 -7.70 -2.59
N ARG A 52 23.86 -6.84 -2.04
CA ARG A 52 23.84 -5.37 -2.24
C ARG A 52 23.69 -4.55 -0.94
N ASP A 53 23.91 -5.21 0.20
CA ASP A 53 23.23 -4.94 1.47
C ASP A 53 23.55 -3.59 2.17
N VAL A 54 24.68 -2.93 1.91
CA VAL A 54 25.06 -1.75 2.75
C VAL A 54 24.57 -0.40 2.19
N SER A 55 24.50 -0.22 0.87
CA SER A 55 24.19 1.10 0.25
C SER A 55 22.71 1.26 -0.16
N ARG A 56 22.07 0.20 -0.68
CA ARG A 56 20.67 0.28 -1.15
C ARG A 56 19.63 0.12 -0.05
N LYS A 57 19.91 -0.63 1.01
CA LYS A 57 18.99 -0.88 2.13
C LYS A 57 18.52 0.42 2.79
N ASN A 58 19.46 1.35 3.01
CA ASN A 58 19.16 2.68 3.53
C ASN A 58 18.31 3.52 2.58
N SER A 59 18.50 3.36 1.26
CA SER A 59 17.70 4.09 0.27
C SER A 59 16.27 3.53 0.12
N ALA A 60 16.10 2.20 0.14
CA ALA A 60 14.81 1.54 -0.03
C ALA A 60 13.94 1.66 1.23
N SER A 61 14.51 1.40 2.40
CA SER A 61 13.81 1.59 3.69
C SER A 61 13.36 3.04 3.85
N ARG A 62 14.23 3.98 3.48
CA ARG A 62 13.88 5.41 3.44
C ARG A 62 12.72 5.71 2.50
N VAL A 63 12.76 5.22 1.25
CA VAL A 63 11.70 5.50 0.28
C VAL A 63 10.36 4.98 0.78
N LEU A 64 10.31 3.77 1.35
CA LEU A 64 9.10 3.21 1.94
C LEU A 64 8.57 4.05 3.11
N VAL A 65 9.47 4.51 4.00
CA VAL A 65 9.10 5.39 5.10
C VAL A 65 8.58 6.74 4.60
N GLU A 66 9.29 7.39 3.67
CA GLU A 66 8.90 8.68 3.09
C GLU A 66 7.54 8.59 2.39
N GLN A 67 7.31 7.56 1.56
CA GLN A 67 6.02 7.34 0.90
C GLN A 67 4.88 7.10 1.87
N ARG A 68 5.11 6.32 2.94
CA ARG A 68 4.08 6.04 3.93
C ARG A 68 3.69 7.29 4.72
N VAL A 69 4.65 8.17 5.00
CA VAL A 69 4.40 9.48 5.62
C VAL A 69 3.59 10.39 4.70
N LEU A 70 3.93 10.46 3.40
CA LEU A 70 3.17 11.26 2.43
C LEU A 70 1.73 10.78 2.31
N ALA A 71 1.51 9.48 2.10
CA ALA A 71 0.18 8.90 2.01
C ALA A 71 -0.67 9.19 3.26
N ALA A 72 -0.04 9.18 4.45
CA ALA A 72 -0.74 9.52 5.70
C ALA A 72 -1.13 11.01 5.76
N LEU A 73 -0.27 11.90 5.26
CA LEU A 73 -0.51 13.34 5.21
C LEU A 73 -1.51 13.73 4.12
N GLU A 74 -1.60 12.99 3.01
CA GLU A 74 -2.59 13.18 1.95
C GLU A 74 -4.01 12.78 2.40
N GLN A 75 -4.11 11.71 3.19
CA GLN A 75 -5.40 11.22 3.71
C GLN A 75 -6.01 12.09 4.81
N THR A 76 -5.26 13.07 5.34
CA THR A 76 -5.70 13.93 6.44
C THR A 76 -5.64 15.40 6.07
N THR A 77 -6.75 16.09 6.25
CA THR A 77 -6.80 17.55 6.05
C THR A 77 -6.09 18.30 7.18
N LYS A 78 -5.86 17.65 8.33
CA LYS A 78 -5.26 18.26 9.54
C LYS A 78 -3.78 17.93 9.66
N PRO A 79 -2.93 18.88 10.11
CA PRO A 79 -1.52 18.60 10.38
C PRO A 79 -1.32 17.48 11.41
N MET A 80 -0.44 16.54 11.12
CA MET A 80 -0.12 15.40 12.00
C MET A 80 1.09 15.69 12.88
N THR A 81 1.09 15.13 14.08
CA THR A 81 2.24 15.24 14.99
C THR A 81 3.36 14.27 14.60
N SER A 82 4.60 14.59 14.95
CA SER A 82 5.76 13.69 14.75
C SER A 82 5.53 12.31 15.34
N ARG A 83 4.83 12.20 16.48
CA ARG A 83 4.53 10.90 17.13
C ARG A 83 3.57 10.06 16.28
N GLN A 84 2.52 10.67 15.72
CA GLN A 84 1.56 9.98 14.85
C GLN A 84 2.22 9.55 13.53
N LEU A 85 3.04 10.43 12.95
CA LEU A 85 3.77 10.09 11.73
C LEU A 85 4.81 8.99 11.98
N PHE A 86 5.46 8.99 13.14
CA PHE A 86 6.40 7.94 13.52
C PHE A 86 5.69 6.58 13.67
N SER A 87 4.53 6.53 14.32
CA SER A 87 3.77 5.26 14.42
C SER A 87 3.37 4.72 13.06
N VAL A 88 2.98 5.60 12.12
CA VAL A 88 2.61 5.20 10.77
C VAL A 88 3.84 4.76 9.96
N ALA A 89 4.98 5.45 10.10
CA ALA A 89 6.25 5.08 9.48
C ALA A 89 6.77 3.72 9.96
N ARG A 90 6.56 3.38 11.24
CA ARG A 90 6.97 2.06 11.79
C ARG A 90 6.22 0.88 11.16
N LEU A 91 5.04 1.10 10.58
CA LEU A 91 4.34 0.06 9.81
C LEU A 91 5.09 -0.30 8.51
N ALA A 92 5.90 0.62 7.98
CA ALA A 92 6.75 0.37 6.81
C ALA A 92 8.13 -0.20 7.18
N ASN A 93 8.65 0.16 8.35
CA ASN A 93 9.87 -0.40 8.91
C ASN A 93 9.80 -0.48 10.45
N PHE A 94 9.63 -1.69 10.98
CA PHE A 94 9.47 -1.92 12.43
C PHE A 94 10.71 -1.55 13.25
N GLU A 95 11.90 -1.59 12.64
CA GLU A 95 13.20 -1.27 13.26
C GLU A 95 13.56 0.23 13.16
N LEU A 96 12.68 1.06 12.59
CA LEU A 96 12.92 2.48 12.43
C LEU A 96 13.10 3.16 13.79
N LYS A 97 14.30 3.71 14.02
CA LYS A 97 14.63 4.52 15.19
C LYS A 97 14.08 5.94 15.03
N GLU A 98 13.68 6.56 16.14
CA GLU A 98 13.09 7.90 16.14
C GLU A 98 14.05 8.98 15.59
N ASN A 99 15.34 8.89 15.91
CA ASN A 99 16.34 9.82 15.36
C ASN A 99 16.47 9.72 13.84
N THR A 100 16.45 8.49 13.30
CA THR A 100 16.47 8.25 11.85
C THR A 100 15.21 8.79 11.18
N PHE A 101 14.05 8.61 11.83
CA PHE A 101 12.78 9.16 11.36
C PHE A 101 12.80 10.70 11.30
N ARG A 102 13.35 11.39 12.31
CA ARG A 102 13.52 12.85 12.27
C ARG A 102 14.37 13.28 11.08
N THR A 103 15.45 12.56 10.77
CA THR A 103 16.27 12.81 9.57
C THR A 103 15.46 12.66 8.28
N HIS A 104 14.54 11.70 8.20
CA HIS A 104 13.64 11.56 7.05
C HIS A 104 12.70 12.76 6.92
N LEU A 105 12.06 13.21 8.01
CA LEU A 105 11.19 14.40 7.98
C LEU A 105 11.95 15.66 7.54
N HIS A 106 13.16 15.89 8.06
CA HIS A 106 14.00 17.00 7.63
C HIS A 106 14.30 16.95 6.13
N ARG A 107 14.65 15.77 5.62
CA ARG A 107 14.92 15.58 4.20
C ARG A 107 13.68 15.81 3.33
N MET A 108 12.52 15.30 3.74
CA MET A 108 11.25 15.51 3.03
C MET A 108 10.87 17.00 3.01
N LYS A 109 11.10 17.71 4.12
CA LYS A 109 10.93 19.17 4.19
C LYS A 109 11.87 19.88 3.22
N SER A 110 13.15 19.52 3.19
CA SER A 110 14.13 20.13 2.27
C SER A 110 13.81 19.87 0.80
N LYS A 111 13.11 18.78 0.47
CA LYS A 111 12.61 18.48 -0.88
C LYS A 111 11.32 19.21 -1.23
N GLY A 112 10.72 19.96 -0.30
CA GLY A 112 9.44 20.63 -0.52
C GLY A 112 8.23 19.69 -0.57
N LEU A 113 8.34 18.47 -0.03
CA LEU A 113 7.22 17.50 -0.02
C LEU A 113 6.29 17.69 1.19
N ILE A 114 6.83 18.20 2.29
CA ILE A 114 6.10 18.46 3.52
C ILE A 114 6.55 19.78 4.11
N GLU A 115 5.68 20.41 4.88
CA GLU A 115 5.98 21.63 5.63
C GLU A 115 5.76 21.42 7.13
N ASN A 116 6.47 22.23 7.92
CA ASN A 116 6.28 22.31 9.35
C ASN A 116 5.31 23.47 9.64
N VAL A 117 4.10 23.13 10.11
CA VAL A 117 3.07 24.12 10.41
C VAL A 117 3.30 24.76 11.79
N SER A 118 3.78 23.95 12.74
CA SER A 118 4.20 24.40 14.06
C SER A 118 5.10 23.34 14.71
N ARG A 119 5.70 23.63 15.86
CA ARG A 119 6.68 22.75 16.52
C ARG A 119 6.18 21.30 16.62
N GLY A 120 6.78 20.40 15.82
CA GLY A 120 6.44 18.98 15.76
C GLY A 120 5.14 18.61 15.03
N ARG A 121 4.53 19.53 14.29
CA ARG A 121 3.36 19.31 13.44
C ARG A 121 3.68 19.51 11.96
N TRP A 122 3.24 18.57 11.15
CA TRP A 122 3.60 18.46 9.74
C TRP A 122 2.37 18.34 8.86
N ARG A 123 2.47 18.87 7.65
CA ARG A 123 1.45 18.80 6.61
C ARG A 123 2.11 18.51 5.26
N GLY A 124 1.42 17.78 4.39
CA GLY A 124 1.86 17.56 3.01
C GLY A 124 1.74 18.84 2.19
N ILE A 125 2.72 19.12 1.35
CA ILE A 125 2.62 20.18 0.35
C ILE A 125 2.04 19.51 -0.89
N ALA A 126 0.82 19.85 -1.27
CA ALA A 126 0.27 19.40 -2.54
C ALA A 126 1.12 20.00 -3.66
N PRO A 127 1.49 19.23 -4.71
CA PRO A 127 2.07 19.83 -5.90
C PRO A 127 1.08 20.87 -6.43
N ALA A 128 1.54 22.11 -6.61
CA ALA A 128 0.78 23.07 -7.39
C ALA A 128 0.70 22.52 -8.82
N ASP A 129 -0.52 22.37 -9.34
CA ASP A 129 -0.78 22.09 -10.76
C ASP A 129 -0.12 23.15 -11.67
#